data_AF-A0A1I1MM58-F1
#
_entry.id   AF-A0A1I1MM58-F1
#
_cell.length_a   1.000
_cell.length_b   1.000
_cell.length_c   1.000
_cell.angle_alpha   90.00
_cell.angle_beta   90.00
_cell.angle_gamma   90.00
#
_symmetry.space_group_name_H-M   'P 1'
#
loop_
_entity.id
_entity.type
_entity.pdbx_description
1 polymer ?
#
loop_
_entity_poly.entity_id
_entity_poly.type
_entity_poly.pdbx_seq_one_letter_code
_entity_poly.pdbx_strand_id
1 'polypeptide(L)'
;MKVALLTDINLYKAAKYSLSFLWIFTGATSIFFNPEVGYEILSKSKMTGLFADIAVYGGGVLDIALGLWLLTRIKIKLCCLFQISLIVFYTLLLTLIDGSFWLHPFGPITKNIPILILIFIVMVNENKIA
;
A
#
# COMPACT_ATOMS: atom_id res chain seq x y z
N MET A 1 14.65 29.61 7.80
CA MET A 1 13.94 28.75 8.78
C MET A 1 12.46 28.56 8.44
N LYS A 2 11.66 29.62 8.28
CA LYS A 2 10.20 29.53 8.03
C LYS A 2 9.81 28.85 6.70
N VAL A 3 10.58 29.08 5.63
CA VAL A 3 10.34 28.47 4.31
C VAL A 3 10.58 26.96 4.33
N ALA A 4 11.66 26.49 4.97
CA ALA A 4 11.97 25.05 5.08
C ALA A 4 10.85 24.28 5.82
N LEU A 5 10.33 24.85 6.91
CA LEU A 5 9.22 24.25 7.68
C LEU A 5 7.94 24.12 6.84
N LEU A 6 7.61 25.11 6.02
CA LEU A 6 6.44 25.08 5.14
C LEU A 6 6.57 24.00 4.05
N THR A 7 7.78 23.83 3.51
CA THR A 7 8.08 22.77 2.55
C THR A 7 7.90 21.37 3.17
N ASP A 8 8.39 21.17 4.40
CA ASP A 8 8.23 19.90 5.13
C ASP A 8 6.75 19.56 5.38
N ILE A 9 5.94 20.56 5.76
CA ILE A 9 4.49 20.40 5.97
C ILE A 9 3.78 20.01 4.68
N ASN A 10 4.11 20.68 3.57
CA ASN A 10 3.48 20.42 2.28
C ASN A 10 3.84 19.02 1.76
N LEU A 11 5.11 18.62 1.90
CA LEU A 11 5.58 17.30 1.48
C LEU A 11 4.94 16.18 2.32
N TYR A 12 4.86 16.37 3.64
CA TYR A 12 4.15 15.43 4.54
C TYR A 12 2.70 15.23 4.14
N LYS A 13 1.95 16.33 3.91
CA LYS A 13 0.55 16.27 3.49
C LYS A 13 0.40 15.58 2.14
N ALA A 14 1.25 15.93 1.17
CA ALA A 14 1.23 15.32 -0.16
C ALA A 14 1.49 13.81 -0.09
N ALA A 15 2.52 13.37 0.63
CA ALA A 15 2.84 11.96 0.82
C ALA A 15 1.68 11.22 1.51
N LYS A 16 1.14 11.77 2.60
CA LYS A 16 0.02 11.19 3.34
C LYS A 16 -1.22 11.01 2.47
N TYR A 17 -1.64 12.03 1.72
CA TYR A 17 -2.83 11.94 0.87
C TYR A 17 -2.60 11.04 -0.34
N SER A 18 -1.40 11.08 -0.95
CA SER A 18 -1.04 10.19 -2.06
C SER A 18 -1.09 8.71 -1.65
N LEU A 19 -0.51 8.37 -0.50
CA LEU A 19 -0.56 7.02 0.05
C LEU A 19 -1.99 6.60 0.41
N SER A 20 -2.76 7.48 1.05
CA SER A 20 -4.15 7.19 1.42
C SER A 20 -5.01 6.90 0.19
N PHE A 21 -4.86 7.71 -0.87
CA PHE A 21 -5.51 7.47 -2.15
C PHE A 21 -5.10 6.14 -2.75
N LEU A 22 -3.79 5.85 -2.80
CA LEU A 22 -3.27 4.59 -3.34
C LEU A 22 -3.89 3.37 -2.65
N TRP A 23 -3.88 3.34 -1.32
CA TRP A 23 -4.42 2.23 -0.53
C TRP A 23 -5.94 2.07 -0.68
N ILE A 24 -6.69 3.17 -0.64
CA ILE A 24 -8.16 3.10 -0.81
C ILE A 24 -8.50 2.63 -2.23
N PHE A 25 -7.81 3.15 -3.24
CA PHE A 25 -8.12 2.85 -4.63
C PHE A 25 -7.71 1.42 -5.02
N THR A 26 -6.56 0.94 -4.54
CA THR A 26 -6.13 -0.46 -4.74
C THR A 26 -7.09 -1.43 -4.06
N GLY A 27 -7.48 -1.17 -2.81
CA GLY A 27 -8.46 -2.01 -2.13
C GLY A 27 -9.85 -1.97 -2.76
N ALA A 28 -10.31 -0.81 -3.23
CA ALA A 28 -11.54 -0.70 -4.00
C ALA A 28 -11.46 -1.47 -5.34
N THR A 29 -10.28 -1.50 -5.97
CA THR A 29 -10.05 -2.28 -7.18
C THR A 29 -10.17 -3.78 -6.91
N SER A 30 -9.57 -4.26 -5.82
CA SER A 30 -9.64 -5.66 -5.41
C SER A 30 -11.05 -6.13 -5.05
N ILE A 31 -11.90 -5.24 -4.51
CA ILE A 31 -13.25 -5.62 -4.07
C ILE A 31 -14.30 -5.40 -5.16
N PHE A 32 -14.25 -4.26 -5.87
CA PHE A 32 -15.37 -3.79 -6.68
C PHE A 32 -15.05 -3.68 -8.18
N PHE A 33 -13.84 -3.26 -8.56
CA PHE A 33 -13.57 -2.93 -9.96
C PHE A 33 -12.99 -4.10 -10.76
N ASN A 34 -12.10 -4.89 -10.16
CA ASN A 34 -11.43 -5.98 -10.86
C ASN A 34 -10.93 -7.08 -9.88
N PRO A 35 -11.85 -7.75 -9.15
CA PRO A 35 -11.48 -8.90 -8.32
C PRO A 35 -10.92 -10.08 -9.13
N GLU A 36 -11.35 -10.24 -10.38
CA GLU A 36 -10.98 -11.34 -11.29
C GLU A 36 -9.48 -11.43 -11.56
N VAL A 37 -8.78 -10.29 -11.71
CA VAL A 37 -7.32 -10.27 -11.87
C VAL A 37 -6.62 -10.83 -10.62
N GLY A 38 -7.15 -10.57 -9.42
CA GLY A 38 -6.62 -11.14 -8.19
C GLY A 38 -6.75 -12.67 -8.17
N TYR A 39 -7.91 -13.18 -8.57
CA TYR A 39 -8.15 -14.63 -8.68
C TYR A 39 -7.27 -15.29 -9.73
N GLU A 40 -7.08 -14.65 -10.89
CA GLU A 40 -6.21 -15.17 -11.95
C GLU A 40 -4.77 -15.31 -11.46
N ILE A 41 -4.24 -14.30 -10.76
CA ILE A 41 -2.90 -14.33 -10.19
C ILE A 41 -2.78 -15.47 -9.17
N LEU A 42 -3.73 -15.59 -8.23
CA LEU A 42 -3.70 -16.62 -7.18
C LEU A 42 -3.88 -18.05 -7.73
N SER A 43 -4.58 -18.20 -8.86
CA SER A 43 -4.74 -19.51 -9.50
C SER A 43 -3.40 -20.10 -9.94
N LYS A 44 -2.39 -19.26 -10.27
CA LYS A 44 -1.03 -19.70 -10.63
C LYS A 44 -0.32 -20.44 -9.49
N SER A 45 -0.67 -20.15 -8.24
CA SER A 45 -0.13 -20.84 -7.06
C SER A 45 -1.04 -21.93 -6.50
N LYS A 46 -2.10 -22.32 -7.24
CA LYS A 46 -3.15 -23.25 -6.81
C LYS A 46 -3.95 -22.76 -5.60
N MET A 47 -3.88 -21.47 -5.25
CA MET A 47 -4.76 -20.86 -4.27
C MET A 47 -6.11 -20.59 -4.92
N THR A 48 -7.11 -21.41 -4.59
CA THR A 48 -8.46 -21.33 -5.15
C THR A 48 -9.54 -21.44 -4.07
N GLY A 49 -10.79 -21.11 -4.43
CA GLY A 49 -11.93 -21.13 -3.52
C GLY A 49 -11.75 -20.16 -2.35
N LEU A 50 -12.11 -20.61 -1.15
CA LEU A 50 -12.13 -19.78 0.06
C LEU A 50 -10.79 -19.06 0.36
N PHE A 51 -9.65 -19.70 0.09
CA PHE A 51 -8.35 -19.08 0.32
C PHE A 51 -8.09 -17.91 -0.64
N ALA A 52 -8.58 -18.03 -1.88
CA ALA A 52 -8.48 -16.94 -2.84
C ALA A 52 -9.43 -15.80 -2.48
N ASP A 53 -10.66 -16.10 -2.04
CA ASP A 53 -11.63 -15.10 -1.60
C ASP A 53 -11.09 -14.29 -0.41
N ILE A 54 -10.53 -14.98 0.60
CA ILE A 54 -9.91 -14.34 1.76
C ILE A 54 -8.73 -13.47 1.33
N ALA A 55 -7.90 -13.94 0.40
CA ALA A 55 -6.74 -13.17 -0.06
C ALA A 55 -7.16 -11.90 -0.84
N VAL A 56 -8.10 -12.02 -1.79
CA VAL A 56 -8.55 -10.91 -2.64
C VAL A 56 -9.36 -9.89 -1.83
N TYR A 57 -10.43 -10.34 -1.16
CA TYR A 57 -11.29 -9.43 -0.41
C TYR A 57 -10.65 -8.99 0.90
N GLY A 58 -9.98 -9.89 1.61
CA GLY A 58 -9.27 -9.53 2.84
C GLY A 58 -8.11 -8.57 2.57
N GLY A 59 -7.34 -8.80 1.50
CA GLY A 59 -6.33 -7.85 1.04
C GLY A 59 -6.93 -6.49 0.72
N GLY A 60 -8.02 -6.46 -0.06
CA GLY A 60 -8.69 -5.19 -0.40
C GLY A 60 -9.25 -4.44 0.82
N VAL A 61 -9.80 -5.15 1.81
CA VAL A 61 -10.28 -4.55 3.06
C VAL A 61 -9.12 -3.99 3.89
N LEU A 62 -8.00 -4.72 3.98
CA LEU A 62 -6.79 -4.25 4.66
C LEU A 62 -6.25 -2.97 4.02
N ASP A 63 -6.20 -2.92 2.70
CA ASP A 63 -5.75 -1.77 1.94
C ASP A 63 -6.63 -0.54 2.24
N ILE A 64 -7.96 -0.66 2.12
CA ILE A 64 -8.89 0.44 2.47
C ILE A 64 -8.72 0.87 3.93
N ALA A 65 -8.61 -0.08 4.86
CA ALA A 65 -8.44 0.21 6.28
C ALA A 65 -7.15 0.98 6.56
N LEU A 66 -6.03 0.63 5.92
CA LEU A 66 -4.77 1.36 6.03
C LEU A 66 -4.86 2.77 5.46
N GLY A 67 -5.48 2.93 4.29
CA GLY A 67 -5.67 4.24 3.69
C GLY A 67 -6.52 5.18 4.56
N LEU A 68 -7.61 4.67 5.14
CA LEU A 68 -8.45 5.43 6.08
C LEU A 68 -7.72 5.71 7.41
N TRP A 69 -6.99 4.74 7.95
CA TRP A 69 -6.20 4.93 9.17
C TRP A 69 -5.15 6.03 8.98
N LEU A 70 -4.46 6.05 7.84
CA LEU A 70 -3.46 7.05 7.52
C LEU A 70 -4.04 8.48 7.49
N LEU A 71 -5.31 8.65 7.13
CA LEU A 71 -6.02 9.94 7.16
C LEU A 71 -6.28 10.45 8.59
N THR A 72 -6.33 9.57 9.59
CA THR A 72 -6.46 9.95 11.00
C THR A 72 -5.19 10.62 11.54
N ARG A 73 -5.13 10.89 12.86
CA ARG A 73 -3.91 11.29 13.58
C ARG A 73 -3.43 10.23 14.57
N ILE A 74 -4.03 9.03 14.55
CA ILE A 74 -3.86 8.05 15.61
C ILE A 74 -2.71 7.13 15.26
N LYS A 75 -1.64 7.14 16.08
CA LYS A 75 -0.50 6.19 15.98
C LYS A 75 0.04 6.06 14.54
N ILE A 76 0.31 7.19 13.87
CA ILE A 76 0.73 7.20 12.46
C ILE A 76 1.97 6.35 12.19
N LYS A 77 2.97 6.36 13.09
CA LYS A 77 4.13 5.46 12.97
C LYS A 77 3.76 3.99 12.91
N LEU A 78 2.79 3.56 13.72
CA LEU A 78 2.31 2.19 13.70
C LEU A 78 1.61 1.88 12.38
N CYS A 79 0.75 2.79 11.89
CA CYS A 79 0.14 2.69 10.57
C CYS A 79 1.21 2.54 9.46
N CYS A 80 2.28 3.34 9.50
CA CYS A 80 3.39 3.25 8.55
C CYS A 80 4.13 1.91 8.64
N LEU A 81 4.37 1.37 9.84
CA LEU A 81 5.00 0.05 10.02
C LEU A 81 4.11 -1.08 9.46
N PHE A 82 2.79 -1.00 9.65
CA PHE A 82 1.85 -1.93 9.03
C PHE A 82 1.88 -1.85 7.50
N GLN A 83 1.90 -0.64 6.92
CA GLN A 83 2.03 -0.47 5.47
C GLN A 83 3.32 -1.10 4.94
N ILE A 84 4.46 -0.88 5.59
CA ILE A 84 5.74 -1.49 5.21
C ILE A 84 5.65 -3.01 5.27
N SER A 85 5.11 -3.55 6.36
CA SER A 85 4.97 -4.99 6.56
C SER A 85 4.09 -5.63 5.48
N LEU A 86 2.98 -4.96 5.13
CA LEU A 86 2.06 -5.43 4.11
C LEU A 86 2.69 -5.39 2.71
N ILE A 87 3.41 -4.31 2.38
CA ILE A 87 4.16 -4.19 1.11
C ILE A 87 5.21 -5.31 0.98
N VAL A 88 5.97 -5.58 2.05
CA VAL A 88 6.95 -6.68 2.05
C VAL A 88 6.26 -8.01 1.85
N PHE A 89 5.15 -8.26 2.56
CA PHE A 89 4.38 -9.48 2.42
C PHE A 89 3.84 -9.67 1.00
N TYR A 90 3.17 -8.68 0.41
CA TYR A 90 2.66 -8.75 -0.96
C TYR A 90 3.77 -8.90 -1.99
N THR A 91 4.91 -8.23 -1.80
CA THR A 91 6.06 -8.34 -2.69
C THR A 91 6.62 -9.76 -2.69
N LEU A 92 6.81 -10.36 -1.51
CA LEU A 92 7.27 -11.74 -1.39
C LEU A 92 6.25 -12.71 -1.96
N LEU A 93 4.96 -12.54 -1.63
CA LEU A 93 3.88 -13.37 -2.13
C LEU A 93 3.84 -13.35 -3.67
N LEU A 94 3.82 -12.18 -4.30
CA LEU A 94 3.83 -12.07 -5.77
C LEU A 94 5.11 -12.61 -6.39
N THR A 95 6.28 -12.40 -5.76
CA THR A 95 7.55 -12.94 -6.24
C THR A 95 7.55 -14.48 -6.26
N LEU A 96 6.92 -15.11 -5.25
CA LEU A 96 6.80 -16.57 -5.15
C LEU A 96 5.75 -17.13 -6.12
N ILE A 97 4.65 -16.40 -6.37
CA ILE A 97 3.61 -16.80 -7.32
C ILE A 97 4.13 -16.68 -8.76
N ASP A 98 4.71 -15.53 -9.09
CA ASP A 98 5.16 -15.21 -10.45
C ASP A 98 6.28 -14.15 -10.40
N GLY A 99 7.53 -14.59 -10.47
CA GLY A 99 8.70 -13.71 -10.45
C GLY A 99 8.76 -12.71 -11.61
N SER A 100 7.99 -12.90 -12.69
CA SER A 100 7.99 -11.96 -13.82
C SER A 100 7.42 -10.58 -13.46
N PHE A 101 6.70 -10.45 -12.34
CA PHE A 101 6.15 -9.18 -11.84
C PHE A 101 7.24 -8.12 -11.53
N TRP A 102 8.50 -8.52 -11.37
CA TRP A 102 9.64 -7.60 -11.27
C TRP A 102 9.94 -6.86 -12.58
N LEU A 103 9.73 -7.53 -13.72
CA LEU A 103 10.02 -7.02 -15.06
C LEU A 103 8.74 -6.64 -15.84
N HIS A 104 7.60 -6.68 -15.18
CA HIS A 104 6.32 -6.37 -15.80
C HIS A 104 6.24 -4.88 -16.19
N PRO A 105 5.72 -4.52 -17.38
CA PRO A 105 5.79 -3.17 -17.93
C PRO A 105 5.10 -2.11 -17.07
N PHE A 106 4.09 -2.51 -16.28
CA PHE A 106 3.39 -1.61 -15.36
C PHE A 106 4.05 -1.52 -13.97
N GLY A 107 5.16 -2.21 -13.73
CA GLY A 107 5.99 -2.13 -12.52
C GLY A 107 5.25 -2.41 -11.19
N PRO A 108 4.41 -3.45 -11.07
CA PRO A 108 3.64 -3.72 -9.85
C PRO A 108 4.52 -3.88 -8.60
N ILE A 109 5.67 -4.57 -8.72
CA ILE A 109 6.62 -4.72 -7.61
C ILE A 109 7.53 -3.49 -7.50
N THR A 110 8.07 -2.98 -8.62
CA THR A 110 9.06 -1.89 -8.58
C THR A 110 8.48 -0.57 -8.05
N LYS A 111 7.16 -0.32 -8.23
CA LYS A 111 6.44 0.81 -7.62
C LYS A 111 6.45 0.79 -6.09
N ASN A 112 6.70 -0.36 -5.46
CA ASN A 112 6.80 -0.43 -4.00
C ASN A 112 8.01 0.35 -3.46
N ILE A 113 9.08 0.51 -4.24
CA ILE A 113 10.27 1.27 -3.82
C ILE A 113 9.93 2.75 -3.53
N PRO A 114 9.38 3.53 -4.49
CA PRO A 114 8.98 4.91 -4.19
C PRO A 114 7.86 4.99 -3.16
N ILE A 115 6.95 4.01 -3.06
CA ILE A 115 5.92 3.97 -2.02
C ILE A 115 6.56 3.87 -0.62
N LEU A 116 7.58 3.02 -0.44
CA LEU A 116 8.32 2.91 0.83
C LEU A 116 9.00 4.23 1.20
N ILE A 117 9.50 5.00 0.22
CA ILE A 117 10.05 6.34 0.46
C ILE A 117 8.96 7.31 0.92
N LEU A 118 7.78 7.29 0.31
CA LEU A 118 6.65 8.11 0.76
C LEU A 118 6.23 7.77 2.20
N ILE A 119 6.20 6.47 2.54
CA ILE A 119 5.88 6.02 3.90
C ILE A 119 6.94 6.52 4.88
N PHE A 120 8.22 6.43 4.51
CA PHE A 120 9.31 6.94 5.33
C PHE A 120 9.19 8.46 5.56
N ILE A 121 8.87 9.25 4.53
CA ILE A 121 8.62 10.69 4.64
C ILE A 121 7.50 10.98 5.64
N VAL A 122 6.39 10.24 5.59
CA VAL A 122 5.31 10.39 6.57
C VAL A 122 5.80 10.05 7.98
N MET A 123 6.49 8.92 8.13
CA MET A 123 6.95 8.39 9.41
C MET A 123 7.92 9.35 10.14
N VAL A 124 8.87 9.95 9.43
CA VAL A 124 9.88 10.84 10.04
C VAL A 124 9.37 12.26 10.31
N ASN A 125 8.33 12.70 9.59
CA ASN A 125 7.79 14.05 9.72
C ASN A 125 6.56 14.14 10.64
N GLU A 126 5.93 13.02 11.01
CA GLU A 126 4.71 13.04 11.84
C GLU A 126 4.93 13.79 13.18
N ASN A 127 6.05 13.54 13.86
CA ASN A 127 6.42 14.20 15.12
C ASN A 127 6.69 15.71 14.99
N LYS A 128 7.06 16.18 13.80
CA LYS A 128 7.40 17.59 13.57
C LYS A 128 6.17 18.45 13.31
N ILE A 129 5.05 17.80 12.95
CA ILE A 129 3.86 18.45 12.37
C ILE A 129 2.59 18.12 13.20
N ALA A 130 2.64 17.10 14.06
CA ALA A 130 1.62 16.81 15.08
C ALA A 130 1.63 17.88 16.18
#